data_AF-D3AZI3-F1
#
_entry.id   AF-D3AZI3-F1
#
_cell.length_a   1.000
_cell.length_b   1.000
_cell.length_c   1.000
_cell.angle_alpha   90.00
_cell.angle_beta   90.00
_cell.angle_gamma   90.00
#
_symmetry.space_group_name_H-M   'P 1'
#
loop_
_entity.id
_entity.type
_entity.pdbx_description
1 polymer ?
#
loop_
_entity_poly.entity_id
_entity_poly.type
_entity_poly.pdbx_seq_one_letter_code
_entity_poly.pdbx_strand_id
1 'polypeptide(L)'
;MSKSLLLLVVFVVVKIVIADPFEQFSSATVAFYNLAANSPDAISQYKYLDGAVFCCAYGTTYLSPSAGGSYTGTRWFIERYADNLYGIVNTAAFLPGADQERRYLACDYSTNRVILTSRDVPRDKVYSYSNTWSVVKHGDNDYSFKCRPILAEDDAYLDGAVFPGTPGKVYISPSYNGGYTGTHWSISLI
;
A
#
# COMPACT_ATOMS: atom_id res chain seq x y z
N MET A 1 61.15 22.06 -25.22
CA MET A 1 60.42 22.29 -23.95
C MET A 1 58.93 22.05 -24.21
N SER A 2 58.43 20.85 -23.90
CA SER A 2 57.04 20.46 -24.15
C SER A 2 56.18 20.81 -22.93
N LYS A 3 55.11 21.59 -23.14
CA LYS A 3 54.12 21.93 -22.12
C LYS A 3 53.13 20.77 -22.00
N SER A 4 53.19 20.03 -20.89
CA SER A 4 52.15 19.06 -20.54
C SER A 4 50.89 19.80 -20.09
N LEU A 5 49.83 19.69 -20.90
CA LEU A 5 48.49 20.14 -20.57
C LEU A 5 47.85 19.10 -19.65
N LEU A 6 47.72 19.42 -18.36
CA LEU A 6 47.04 18.55 -17.39
C LEU A 6 45.53 18.70 -17.58
N LEU A 7 44.88 17.66 -18.12
CA LEU A 7 43.43 17.62 -18.29
C LEU A 7 42.77 17.30 -16.93
N LEU A 8 42.15 18.29 -16.30
CA LEU A 8 41.38 18.12 -15.07
C LEU A 8 40.00 17.56 -15.43
N VAL A 9 39.79 16.26 -15.25
CA VAL A 9 38.47 15.63 -15.39
C VAL A 9 37.71 15.81 -14.08
N VAL A 10 36.74 16.72 -14.07
CA VAL A 10 35.83 16.92 -12.94
C VAL A 10 34.66 15.94 -13.07
N PHE A 11 34.60 14.95 -12.19
CA PHE A 11 33.44 14.07 -12.06
C PHE A 11 32.33 14.77 -11.29
N VAL A 12 31.29 15.23 -11.98
CA VAL A 12 30.07 15.70 -11.35
C VAL A 12 29.20 14.48 -11.03
N VAL A 13 29.16 14.09 -9.76
CA VAL A 13 28.20 13.09 -9.28
C VAL A 13 26.85 13.78 -9.13
N VAL A 14 25.97 13.61 -10.12
CA VAL A 14 24.57 14.04 -10.00
C VAL A 14 23.86 13.04 -9.09
N LYS A 15 23.65 13.42 -7.82
CA LYS A 15 22.66 12.73 -6.97
C LYS A 15 21.28 13.07 -7.51
N ILE A 16 20.67 12.13 -8.23
CA ILE A 16 19.24 12.18 -8.52
C ILE A 16 18.53 11.95 -7.19
N VAL A 17 18.03 13.01 -6.58
CA VAL A 17 17.13 12.90 -5.43
C VAL A 17 15.77 12.51 -6.01
N ILE A 18 15.39 11.24 -5.84
CA ILE A 18 14.04 10.79 -6.14
C ILE A 18 13.14 11.37 -5.05
N ALA A 19 12.25 12.29 -5.42
CA ALA A 19 11.28 12.88 -4.50
C ALA A 19 10.40 11.78 -3.89
N ASP A 20 10.17 11.86 -2.59
CA ASP A 20 9.31 10.90 -1.89
C ASP A 20 7.85 11.10 -2.36
N PRO A 21 7.19 10.09 -2.95
CA PRO A 21 5.81 10.22 -3.42
C PRO A 21 4.81 10.60 -2.32
N PHE A 22 5.16 10.42 -1.04
CA PHE A 22 4.29 10.71 0.09
C PHE A 22 4.77 11.83 1.01
N GLU A 23 5.72 12.66 0.56
CA GLU A 23 6.19 13.82 1.35
C GLU A 23 5.01 14.69 1.83
N GLN A 24 4.03 14.92 0.96
CA GLN A 24 2.82 15.69 1.28
C GLN A 24 1.89 15.05 2.34
N PHE A 25 2.08 13.76 2.65
CA PHE A 25 1.29 13.01 3.63
C PHE A 25 2.10 12.67 4.89
N SER A 26 3.33 13.19 5.02
CA SER A 26 4.17 12.90 6.17
C SER A 26 3.42 13.25 7.45
N SER A 27 3.32 12.29 8.37
CA SER A 27 2.62 12.43 9.65
C SER A 27 1.09 12.57 9.59
N ALA A 28 0.46 12.43 8.42
CA ALA A 28 -0.99 12.53 8.27
C ALA A 28 -1.70 11.18 8.38
N THR A 29 -2.97 11.23 8.81
CA THR A 29 -3.89 10.11 8.59
C THR A 29 -4.50 10.26 7.20
N VAL A 30 -4.55 9.16 6.45
CA VAL A 30 -5.04 9.13 5.08
C VAL A 30 -6.13 8.07 4.90
N ALA A 31 -6.93 8.25 3.85
CA ALA A 31 -7.79 7.22 3.30
C ALA A 31 -7.24 6.75 1.94
N PHE A 32 -7.44 5.48 1.65
CA PHE A 32 -7.15 4.87 0.36
C PHE A 32 -8.47 4.62 -0.36
N TYR A 33 -8.62 5.24 -1.53
CA TYR A 33 -9.80 5.17 -2.37
C TYR A 33 -9.50 4.37 -3.64
N ASN A 34 -10.22 3.30 -3.89
CA ASN A 34 -10.03 2.48 -5.07
C ASN A 34 -10.55 3.20 -6.33
N LEU A 35 -9.67 3.53 -7.28
CA LEU A 35 -10.04 4.34 -8.45
C LEU A 35 -10.94 3.60 -9.44
N ALA A 36 -10.87 2.28 -9.47
CA ALA A 36 -11.75 1.48 -10.33
C ALA A 36 -13.20 1.44 -9.88
N ALA A 37 -13.49 1.82 -8.63
CA ALA A 37 -14.86 1.99 -8.16
C ALA A 37 -15.62 3.14 -8.86
N ASN A 38 -14.96 3.88 -9.76
CA ASN A 38 -15.57 4.88 -10.63
C ASN A 38 -16.04 4.31 -11.99
N SER A 39 -15.76 3.03 -12.29
CA SER A 39 -16.29 2.39 -13.50
C SER A 39 -17.81 2.15 -13.37
N PRO A 40 -18.60 2.34 -14.44
CA PRO A 40 -20.03 1.99 -14.46
C PRO A 40 -20.32 0.54 -14.08
N ASP A 41 -19.36 -0.35 -14.34
CA ASP A 41 -19.46 -1.80 -14.06
C ASP A 41 -18.98 -2.17 -12.66
N ALA A 42 -18.45 -1.21 -11.89
CA ALA A 42 -18.01 -1.43 -10.53
C ALA A 42 -19.20 -1.43 -9.55
N ILE A 43 -19.08 -2.22 -8.49
CA ILE A 43 -20.07 -2.24 -7.41
C ILE A 43 -19.92 -0.92 -6.63
N SER A 44 -20.70 0.08 -7.03
CA SER A 44 -20.56 1.51 -6.69
C SER A 44 -20.57 1.86 -5.20
N GLN A 45 -20.87 0.90 -4.32
CA GLN A 45 -21.02 1.09 -2.89
C GLN A 45 -19.75 0.81 -2.06
N TYR A 46 -18.66 0.23 -2.59
CA TYR A 46 -17.45 -0.06 -1.78
C TYR A 46 -16.19 0.53 -2.40
N LYS A 47 -15.52 1.44 -1.69
CA LYS A 47 -14.46 2.28 -2.28
C LYS A 47 -13.23 2.48 -1.42
N TYR A 48 -13.34 2.33 -0.10
CA TYR A 48 -12.25 2.65 0.81
C TYR A 48 -11.59 1.38 1.33
N LEU A 49 -10.26 1.33 1.34
CA LEU A 49 -9.54 0.25 2.01
C LEU A 49 -9.88 0.29 3.50
N ASP A 50 -10.39 -0.82 4.04
CA ASP A 50 -10.81 -0.93 5.43
C ASP A 50 -10.18 -2.16 6.08
N GLY A 51 -9.63 -1.97 7.28
CA GLY A 51 -9.01 -3.00 8.10
C GLY A 51 -9.94 -3.49 9.19
N ALA A 52 -10.19 -4.80 9.26
CA ALA A 52 -10.96 -5.43 10.33
C ALA A 52 -10.14 -5.46 11.63
N VAL A 53 -10.18 -4.37 12.42
CA VAL A 53 -9.46 -4.30 13.71
C VAL A 53 -10.36 -4.50 14.95
N PHE A 54 -11.69 -4.51 14.78
CA PHE A 54 -12.66 -4.57 15.89
C PHE A 54 -13.55 -5.82 15.93
N CYS A 55 -13.58 -6.68 14.89
CA CYS A 55 -14.53 -7.80 14.87
C CYS A 55 -14.03 -9.03 14.08
N CYS A 56 -14.86 -10.07 14.12
CA CYS A 56 -14.66 -11.53 14.02
C CYS A 56 -13.83 -12.10 12.85
N ALA A 57 -13.31 -11.27 11.95
CA ALA A 57 -12.31 -11.63 10.95
C ALA A 57 -11.02 -10.83 11.19
N TYR A 58 -10.52 -10.87 12.43
CA TYR A 58 -9.26 -10.23 12.82
C TYR A 58 -8.18 -10.55 11.80
N GLY A 59 -7.48 -9.52 11.35
CA GLY A 59 -6.42 -9.71 10.36
C GLY A 59 -6.89 -9.63 8.92
N THR A 60 -8.14 -9.28 8.61
CA THR A 60 -8.60 -9.17 7.20
C THR A 60 -8.76 -7.72 6.75
N THR A 61 -8.61 -7.50 5.44
CA THR A 61 -8.93 -6.22 4.80
C THR A 61 -10.05 -6.36 3.78
N TYR A 62 -10.89 -5.35 3.71
CA TYR A 62 -12.07 -5.29 2.86
C TYR A 62 -12.22 -3.89 2.24
N LEU A 63 -13.24 -3.72 1.41
CA LEU A 63 -13.63 -2.41 0.90
C LEU A 63 -14.86 -1.90 1.66
N SER A 64 -14.81 -0.66 2.11
CA SER A 64 -15.87 0.03 2.83
C SER A 64 -16.56 1.11 1.96
N PRO A 65 -17.85 1.40 2.17
CA PRO A 65 -18.55 2.49 1.50
C PRO A 65 -18.07 3.89 1.87
N SER A 66 -17.44 4.08 3.04
CA SER A 66 -17.08 5.41 3.53
C SER A 66 -15.82 5.41 4.37
N ALA A 67 -15.03 6.48 4.26
CA ALA A 67 -13.98 6.79 5.22
C ALA A 67 -14.61 7.34 6.53
N GLY A 68 -14.74 6.50 7.56
CA GLY A 68 -15.24 6.90 8.89
C GLY A 68 -16.62 6.35 9.28
N GLY A 69 -17.21 6.95 10.32
CA GLY A 69 -18.45 6.46 10.93
C GLY A 69 -18.24 5.09 11.60
N SER A 70 -19.07 4.11 11.23
CA SER A 70 -18.93 2.71 11.67
C SER A 70 -17.76 1.97 11.03
N TYR A 71 -17.14 2.54 9.99
CA TYR A 71 -16.04 1.94 9.23
C TYR A 71 -14.70 2.53 9.68
N THR A 72 -14.37 2.25 10.93
CA THR A 72 -13.26 2.87 11.65
C THR A 72 -11.90 2.48 11.08
N GLY A 73 -11.75 1.28 10.51
CA GLY A 73 -10.52 0.77 9.91
C GLY A 73 -10.15 1.38 8.56
N THR A 74 -10.86 2.41 8.09
CA THR A 74 -10.54 3.13 6.83
C THR A 74 -9.45 4.18 6.97
N ARG A 75 -8.88 4.33 8.17
CA ARG A 75 -7.89 5.33 8.51
C ARG A 75 -6.51 4.70 8.58
N TRP A 76 -5.59 5.27 7.82
CA TRP A 76 -4.27 4.68 7.60
C TRP A 76 -3.15 5.71 7.78
N PHE A 77 -1.97 5.22 8.08
CA PHE A 77 -0.73 5.98 8.15
C PHE A 77 0.31 5.32 7.25
N ILE A 78 1.08 6.10 6.51
CA ILE A 78 2.15 5.57 5.65
C ILE A 78 3.50 5.87 6.31
N GLU A 79 4.18 4.81 6.75
CA GLU A 79 5.50 4.88 7.38
C GLU A 79 6.58 4.56 6.33
N ARG A 80 7.52 5.46 6.09
CA ARG A 80 8.67 5.19 5.21
C ARG A 80 9.73 4.39 5.96
N TYR A 81 10.13 3.25 5.39
CA TYR A 81 11.22 2.41 5.90
C TYR A 81 12.55 2.71 5.21
N ALA A 82 12.53 2.84 3.88
CA ALA A 82 13.70 3.11 3.05
C ALA A 82 13.28 3.77 1.73
N ASP A 83 14.21 3.89 0.78
CA ASP A 83 13.92 4.42 -0.54
C ASP A 83 12.87 3.56 -1.25
N ASN A 84 11.71 4.19 -1.51
CA ASN A 84 10.54 3.56 -2.10
C ASN A 84 10.05 2.29 -1.38
N LEU A 85 10.26 2.18 -0.06
CA LEU A 85 9.73 1.09 0.76
C LEU A 85 8.95 1.64 1.96
N TYR A 86 7.72 1.17 2.11
CA TYR A 86 6.75 1.72 3.05
C TYR A 86 6.02 0.62 3.81
N GLY A 87 5.71 0.90 5.07
CA GLY A 87 4.66 0.25 5.84
C GLY A 87 3.36 1.05 5.75
N ILE A 88 2.22 0.37 5.67
CA ILE A 88 0.90 1.00 5.72
C ILE A 88 0.23 0.53 7.00
N VAL A 89 0.00 1.44 7.94
CA VAL A 89 -0.44 1.15 9.31
C VAL A 89 -1.90 1.54 9.47
N ASN A 90 -2.73 0.64 9.98
CA ASN A 90 -4.11 0.95 10.30
C ASN A 90 -4.18 1.76 11.60
N THR A 91 -4.67 3.00 11.56
CA THR A 91 -4.71 3.86 12.76
C THR A 91 -5.87 3.52 13.68
N ALA A 92 -6.86 2.77 13.20
CA ALA A 92 -7.99 2.35 14.02
C ALA A 92 -7.58 1.34 15.10
N ALA A 93 -6.41 0.70 14.94
CA ALA A 93 -5.84 -0.17 15.96
C ALA A 93 -5.50 0.56 17.28
N PHE A 94 -5.41 1.90 17.27
CA PHE A 94 -5.17 2.72 18.47
C PHE A 94 -6.44 3.22 19.16
N LEU A 95 -7.62 2.91 18.61
CA LEU A 95 -8.88 3.34 19.21
C LEU A 95 -9.24 2.45 20.42
N PRO A 96 -9.96 2.99 21.43
CA PRO A 96 -10.44 2.19 22.55
C PRO A 96 -11.25 0.97 22.07
N GLY A 97 -10.88 -0.22 22.54
CA GLY A 97 -11.54 -1.48 22.17
C GLY A 97 -10.93 -2.22 20.96
N ALA A 98 -9.98 -1.61 20.25
CA ALA A 98 -9.10 -2.34 19.34
C ALA A 98 -7.97 -3.04 20.11
N ASP A 99 -7.25 -3.96 19.47
CA ASP A 99 -6.20 -4.78 20.12
C ASP A 99 -4.95 -4.00 20.59
N GLN A 100 -4.94 -2.67 20.43
CA GLN A 100 -3.88 -1.72 20.85
C GLN A 100 -2.50 -1.96 20.22
N GLU A 101 -2.35 -2.94 19.32
CA GLU A 101 -1.10 -3.17 18.60
C GLU A 101 -1.10 -2.46 17.25
N ARG A 102 0.08 -2.01 16.80
CA ARG A 102 0.22 -1.50 15.42
C ARG A 102 -0.06 -2.63 14.43
N ARG A 103 -1.13 -2.47 13.65
CA ARG A 103 -1.49 -3.39 12.57
C ARG A 103 -1.07 -2.83 11.22
N TYR A 104 -0.27 -3.61 10.49
CA TYR A 104 0.26 -3.25 9.18
C TYR A 104 -0.50 -4.02 8.10
N LEU A 105 -0.80 -3.33 7.01
CA LEU A 105 -1.25 -3.93 5.77
C LEU A 105 -0.15 -4.86 5.24
N ALA A 106 -0.50 -6.11 4.99
CA ALA A 106 0.43 -7.09 4.46
C ALA A 106 -0.21 -7.92 3.36
N CYS A 107 0.60 -8.36 2.41
CA CYS A 107 0.20 -9.40 1.49
C CYS A 107 0.43 -10.78 2.12
N ASP A 108 -0.45 -11.72 1.80
CA ASP A 108 -0.33 -13.15 2.06
C ASP A 108 -0.35 -13.89 0.72
N TYR A 109 0.84 -14.31 0.27
CA TYR A 109 1.03 -15.05 -0.98
C TYR A 109 0.41 -16.44 -0.95
N SER A 110 0.29 -17.06 0.24
CA SER A 110 -0.25 -18.41 0.36
C SER A 110 -1.77 -18.45 0.15
N THR A 111 -2.45 -17.35 0.47
CA THR A 111 -3.91 -17.23 0.34
C THR A 111 -4.36 -16.24 -0.74
N ASN A 112 -3.41 -15.59 -1.41
CA ASN A 112 -3.63 -14.51 -2.38
C ASN A 112 -4.41 -13.32 -1.78
N ARG A 113 -4.24 -13.05 -0.48
CA ARG A 113 -5.03 -12.03 0.25
C ARG A 113 -4.18 -10.87 0.71
N VAL A 114 -4.87 -9.78 1.02
CA VAL A 114 -4.33 -8.71 1.85
C VAL A 114 -4.92 -8.83 3.25
N ILE A 115 -4.05 -8.70 4.23
CA ILE A 115 -4.33 -8.96 5.64
C ILE A 115 -3.75 -7.85 6.52
N LEU A 116 -4.08 -7.90 7.81
CA LEU A 116 -3.43 -7.10 8.84
C LEU A 116 -2.53 -8.00 9.69
N THR A 117 -1.31 -7.54 9.95
CA THR A 117 -0.32 -8.26 10.76
C THR A 117 0.44 -7.32 11.70
N SER A 118 1.20 -7.86 12.65
CA SER A 118 2.16 -7.10 13.45
C SER A 118 3.32 -6.57 12.60
N ARG A 119 4.14 -5.66 13.15
CA ARG A 119 5.37 -5.21 12.47
C ARG A 119 6.31 -6.38 12.21
N ASP A 120 6.49 -7.21 13.22
CA ASP A 120 7.35 -8.38 13.17
C ASP A 120 6.56 -9.53 12.55
N VAL A 121 6.91 -9.89 11.32
CA VAL A 121 6.36 -11.07 10.65
C VAL A 121 7.04 -12.31 11.26
N PRO A 122 6.28 -13.32 11.72
CA PRO A 122 6.86 -14.54 12.26
C PRO A 122 7.86 -15.19 11.30
N ARG A 123 8.98 -15.71 11.82
CA ARG A 123 10.07 -16.26 10.99
C ARG A 123 9.62 -17.39 10.07
N ASP A 124 8.64 -18.20 10.49
CA ASP A 124 8.05 -19.27 9.69
C ASP A 124 7.12 -18.77 8.58
N LYS A 125 6.80 -17.47 8.59
CA LYS A 125 5.88 -16.79 7.69
C LYS A 125 6.57 -15.79 6.74
N VAL A 126 7.84 -15.46 6.94
CA VAL A 126 8.56 -14.48 6.08
C VAL A 126 8.60 -14.83 4.58
N TYR A 127 8.35 -16.10 4.24
CA TYR A 127 8.29 -16.57 2.85
C TYR A 127 6.94 -16.34 2.17
N SER A 128 5.88 -16.15 2.95
CA SER A 128 4.51 -16.04 2.45
C SER A 128 3.88 -14.70 2.77
N TYR A 129 4.54 -13.86 3.57
CA TYR A 129 4.00 -12.58 4.01
C TYR A 129 5.01 -11.45 3.84
N SER A 130 4.52 -10.28 3.45
CA SER A 130 5.27 -9.04 3.58
C SER A 130 4.34 -7.89 3.93
N ASN A 131 4.77 -7.08 4.90
CA ASN A 131 4.14 -5.82 5.28
C ASN A 131 4.88 -4.61 4.68
N THR A 132 5.78 -4.87 3.73
CA THR A 132 6.55 -3.84 3.03
C THR A 132 6.02 -3.68 1.61
N TRP A 133 5.76 -2.44 1.25
CA TRP A 133 5.20 -2.05 -0.03
C TRP A 133 6.15 -1.10 -0.74
N SER A 134 6.44 -1.37 -2.01
CA SER A 134 7.00 -0.35 -2.90
C SER A 134 5.90 0.33 -3.69
N VAL A 135 6.12 1.57 -4.07
CA VAL A 135 5.08 2.40 -4.67
C VAL A 135 5.44 2.71 -6.12
N VAL A 136 4.40 2.73 -6.96
CA VAL A 136 4.44 3.30 -8.30
C VAL A 136 3.45 4.45 -8.33
N LYS A 137 3.93 5.66 -8.61
CA LYS A 137 3.08 6.86 -8.77
C LYS A 137 2.72 7.03 -10.24
N HIS A 138 1.43 7.14 -10.54
CA HIS A 138 0.92 7.28 -11.91
C HIS A 138 0.47 8.71 -12.23
N GLY A 139 0.10 9.48 -11.22
CA GLY A 139 -0.37 10.85 -11.36
C GLY A 139 -0.65 11.50 -10.00
N ASP A 140 -1.46 12.55 -10.00
CA ASP A 140 -1.86 13.23 -8.77
C ASP A 140 -2.72 12.31 -7.91
N ASN A 141 -2.18 11.97 -6.75
CA ASN A 141 -2.77 11.06 -5.79
C ASN A 141 -3.04 9.63 -6.27
N ASP A 142 -2.72 9.24 -7.51
CA ASP A 142 -2.89 7.87 -8.03
C ASP A 142 -1.62 7.02 -7.85
N TYR A 143 -1.78 5.92 -7.10
CA TYR A 143 -0.69 5.02 -6.74
C TYR A 143 -1.07 3.55 -6.90
N SER A 144 -0.08 2.73 -7.27
CA SER A 144 -0.12 1.29 -7.09
C SER A 144 0.90 0.85 -6.05
N PHE A 145 0.52 -0.14 -5.25
CA PHE A 145 1.34 -0.67 -4.16
C PHE A 145 1.76 -2.09 -4.49
N LYS A 146 3.05 -2.30 -4.75
CA LYS A 146 3.64 -3.62 -4.99
C LYS A 146 4.20 -4.16 -3.68
N CYS A 147 3.74 -5.34 -3.27
CA CYS A 147 4.25 -6.02 -2.11
C CYS A 147 5.69 -6.50 -2.34
N ARG A 148 6.54 -6.41 -1.31
CA ARG A 148 7.98 -6.73 -1.38
C ARG A 148 8.37 -7.78 -0.34
N PRO A 149 8.13 -9.08 -0.61
CA PRO A 149 8.67 -10.16 0.19
C PRO A 149 10.16 -10.34 -0.10
N ILE A 150 10.86 -11.00 0.83
CA ILE A 150 12.31 -11.18 0.75
C ILE A 150 12.70 -12.06 -0.46
N LEU A 151 11.85 -13.01 -0.88
CA LEU A 151 12.20 -14.03 -1.87
C LEU A 151 11.16 -14.28 -2.99
N ALA A 152 10.05 -13.54 -3.05
CA ALA A 152 9.14 -13.70 -4.20
C ALA A 152 9.60 -12.82 -5.36
N GLU A 153 9.71 -13.42 -6.54
CA GLU A 153 10.06 -12.71 -7.78
C GLU A 153 8.82 -12.17 -8.49
N ASP A 154 7.66 -12.77 -8.22
CA ASP A 154 6.41 -12.40 -8.86
C ASP A 154 5.90 -11.03 -8.39
N ASP A 155 5.32 -10.32 -9.34
CA ASP A 155 4.61 -9.08 -9.09
C ASP A 155 3.35 -9.36 -8.25
N ALA A 156 3.10 -8.52 -7.23
CA ALA A 156 1.95 -8.64 -6.35
C ALA A 156 1.47 -7.27 -5.91
N TYR A 157 0.42 -6.77 -6.55
CA TYR A 157 -0.12 -5.44 -6.35
C TYR A 157 -1.37 -5.47 -5.48
N LEU A 158 -1.50 -4.51 -4.56
CA LEU A 158 -2.70 -4.30 -3.76
C LEU A 158 -3.92 -4.09 -4.67
N ASP A 159 -4.87 -5.02 -4.66
CA ASP A 159 -6.02 -5.01 -5.57
C ASP A 159 -7.35 -5.07 -4.81
N GLY A 160 -8.18 -4.03 -4.98
CA GLY A 160 -9.55 -4.03 -4.51
C GLY A 160 -10.48 -4.73 -5.50
N ALA A 161 -11.09 -5.85 -5.11
CA ALA A 161 -12.05 -6.54 -5.97
C ALA A 161 -13.37 -5.76 -6.09
N VAL A 162 -13.44 -4.86 -7.07
CA VAL A 162 -14.56 -3.94 -7.33
C VAL A 162 -15.52 -4.39 -8.44
N PHE A 163 -15.16 -5.42 -9.21
CA PHE A 163 -15.95 -6.00 -10.30
C PHE A 163 -16.75 -7.25 -9.85
N PRO A 164 -17.77 -7.69 -10.62
CA PRO A 164 -18.75 -8.67 -10.14
C PRO A 164 -18.11 -9.98 -9.62
N GLY A 165 -18.45 -10.31 -8.37
CA GLY A 165 -17.86 -11.38 -7.55
C GLY A 165 -18.27 -11.18 -6.09
N THR A 166 -17.58 -11.80 -5.11
CA THR A 166 -17.81 -11.46 -3.68
C THR A 166 -17.32 -10.01 -3.45
N PRO A 167 -18.22 -9.04 -3.25
CA PRO A 167 -17.84 -7.63 -3.11
C PRO A 167 -17.07 -7.42 -1.81
N GLY A 168 -16.22 -6.40 -1.78
CA GLY A 168 -15.63 -5.93 -0.54
C GLY A 168 -14.44 -6.75 -0.06
N LYS A 169 -13.66 -7.37 -0.95
CA LYS A 169 -12.40 -8.03 -0.58
C LYS A 169 -11.20 -7.36 -1.27
N VAL A 170 -10.05 -7.52 -0.63
CA VAL A 170 -8.77 -7.01 -1.11
C VAL A 170 -7.81 -8.19 -1.27
N TYR A 171 -7.18 -8.25 -2.43
CA TYR A 171 -6.30 -9.34 -2.86
C TYR A 171 -4.97 -8.78 -3.35
N ILE A 172 -4.09 -9.67 -3.79
CA ILE A 172 -2.95 -9.30 -4.60
C ILE A 172 -3.19 -9.67 -6.07
N SER A 173 -2.69 -8.82 -6.97
CA SER A 173 -2.76 -9.00 -8.42
C SER A 173 -1.36 -9.11 -9.02
N PRO A 174 -1.14 -9.95 -10.05
CA PRO A 174 0.15 -10.04 -10.75
C PRO A 174 0.51 -8.80 -11.58
N SER A 175 -0.43 -7.87 -11.77
CA SER A 175 -0.22 -6.67 -12.57
C SER A 175 -1.04 -5.50 -12.02
N TYR A 176 -0.50 -4.29 -12.16
CA TYR A 176 -1.23 -3.04 -11.93
C TYR A 176 -1.86 -2.45 -13.21
N ASN A 177 -1.56 -3.04 -14.37
CA ASN A 177 -2.08 -2.61 -15.67
C ASN A 177 -2.97 -3.69 -16.29
N GLY A 178 -4.00 -3.29 -17.04
CA GLY A 178 -4.82 -4.15 -17.91
C GLY A 178 -5.61 -5.26 -17.20
N GLY A 179 -6.94 -5.21 -17.23
CA GLY A 179 -7.82 -6.26 -16.68
C GLY A 179 -7.96 -6.30 -15.15
N TYR A 180 -7.04 -5.67 -14.40
CA TYR A 180 -7.03 -5.60 -12.92
C TYR A 180 -7.12 -4.13 -12.48
N THR A 181 -8.31 -3.55 -12.57
CA THR A 181 -8.49 -2.10 -12.37
C THR A 181 -8.42 -1.69 -10.90
N GLY A 182 -8.65 -2.62 -9.97
CA GLY A 182 -8.64 -2.36 -8.54
C GLY A 182 -7.25 -2.12 -7.92
N THR A 183 -6.20 -2.07 -8.75
CA THR A 183 -4.80 -1.88 -8.33
C THR A 183 -4.35 -0.41 -8.24
N HIS A 184 -5.21 0.50 -8.65
CA HIS A 184 -5.01 1.94 -8.58
C HIS A 184 -5.76 2.53 -7.39
N TRP A 185 -5.04 3.24 -6.54
CA TRP A 185 -5.53 3.80 -5.30
C TRP A 185 -5.25 5.28 -5.24
N SER A 186 -6.32 6.06 -5.06
CA SER A 186 -6.22 7.47 -4.71
C SER A 186 -5.98 7.62 -3.21
N ILE A 187 -5.03 8.46 -2.81
CA ILE A 187 -4.76 8.77 -1.40
C ILE A 187 -5.22 10.19 -1.08
N SER A 188 -6.02 10.33 -0.02
CA SER A 188 -6.49 11.64 0.45
C SER A 188 -6.30 11.82 1.95
N LEU A 189 -6.09 13.06 2.38
CA LEU A 189 -6.09 13.46 3.79
C LEU A 189 -7.50 13.33 4.39
N ILE A 190 -7.57 12.95 5.67
CA ILE A 190 -8.83 12.82 6.44
C ILE A 190 -8.72 13.36 7.86
#